data_AF-A0A3S0VL74-F1
#
_entry.id   AF-A0A3S0VL74-F1
#
_cell.length_a   1.000
_cell.length_b   1.000
_cell.length_c   1.000
_cell.angle_alpha   90.00
_cell.angle_beta   90.00
_cell.angle_gamma   90.00
#
_symmetry.space_group_name_H-M   'P 1'
#
loop_
_entity.id
_entity.type
_entity.pdbx_description
1 polymer ?
#
loop_
_entity_poly.entity_id
_entity_poly.type
_entity_poly.pdbx_seq_one_letter_code
_entity_poly.pdbx_strand_id
1 'polypeptide(L)'
;MTRPLFGAALMMGALATLSLATPALAVDACTDGLDRLNQQAAALEAAGPGTPAPVTPQEIAQLRALQQSAQRVAQSGNAPGCLAILAEADGLQRSIARPSAVAADDLAKAKLHGADGAELGKISELVVDPITGRVAYAVVEMGGFLGIGDAHVPVPWALFQPAANNDGYVLNVPKDRLTGAPRFAGSNRPDMGDRQWAMAVHTYYGVPPYWMRDSATLAAAGGGASTPAAAQQQEVQRLSQEVARLTGELAQARAAGATGAVPDATGQSGAPQPPAANQ
;
A
#
# COMPACT_ATOMS: atom_id res chain seq x y z
N MET A 1 -33.72 -11.60 70.56
CA MET A 1 -33.76 -11.76 69.10
C MET A 1 -32.93 -10.64 68.47
N THR A 2 -31.79 -11.02 67.87
CA THR A 2 -31.13 -10.42 66.68
C THR A 2 -30.98 -8.88 66.54
N ARG A 3 -29.73 -8.40 66.64
CA ARG A 3 -29.16 -7.33 65.77
C ARG A 3 -28.61 -8.03 64.51
N PRO A 4 -28.49 -7.41 63.30
CA PRO A 4 -27.48 -6.35 63.00
C PRO A 4 -27.98 -5.22 62.05
N LEU A 5 -27.50 -3.98 62.18
CA LEU A 5 -26.39 -3.35 61.42
C LEU A 5 -26.53 -3.44 59.89
N PHE A 6 -26.94 -2.34 59.24
CA PHE A 6 -26.70 -2.09 57.82
C PHE A 6 -25.78 -0.88 57.67
N GLY A 7 -24.55 -1.18 57.25
CA GLY A 7 -23.55 -0.19 56.85
C GLY A 7 -23.88 0.37 55.47
N ALA A 8 -23.75 1.69 55.33
CA ALA A 8 -23.73 2.37 54.05
C ALA A 8 -22.37 2.12 53.40
N ALA A 9 -22.34 1.27 52.37
CA ALA A 9 -21.17 1.01 51.56
C ALA A 9 -20.91 2.19 50.61
N LEU A 10 -19.73 2.81 50.76
CA LEU A 10 -19.12 3.70 49.78
C LEU A 10 -18.89 2.93 48.47
N MET A 11 -19.65 3.24 47.44
CA MET A 11 -19.31 2.87 46.06
C MET A 11 -18.23 3.81 45.54
N MET A 12 -16.96 3.44 45.76
CA MET A 12 -15.85 3.94 44.96
C MET A 12 -15.99 3.38 43.54
N GLY A 13 -16.51 4.21 42.62
CA GLY A 13 -16.47 3.91 41.19
C GLY A 13 -15.02 3.88 40.71
N ALA A 14 -14.58 2.71 40.28
CA ALA A 14 -13.31 2.51 39.60
C ALA A 14 -13.29 3.36 38.32
N LEU A 15 -12.48 4.43 38.32
CA LEU A 15 -12.03 5.08 37.10
C LEU A 15 -11.21 4.05 36.33
N ALA A 16 -11.81 3.47 35.29
CA ALA A 16 -11.09 2.70 34.30
C ALA A 16 -10.06 3.63 33.64
N THR A 17 -8.81 3.51 34.05
CA THR A 17 -7.67 4.08 33.34
C THR A 17 -7.63 3.43 31.96
N LEU A 18 -8.10 4.15 30.94
CA LEU A 18 -7.73 3.80 29.56
C LEU A 18 -6.20 3.84 29.49
N SER A 19 -5.60 2.66 29.39
CA SER A 19 -4.17 2.49 29.14
C SER A 19 -3.87 3.04 27.73
N LEU A 20 -3.59 4.34 27.65
CA LEU A 20 -2.86 4.89 26.52
C LEU A 20 -1.49 4.21 26.57
N ALA A 21 -1.22 3.33 25.61
CA ALA A 21 0.11 2.74 25.45
C ALA A 21 1.14 3.87 25.50
N THR A 22 1.98 3.86 26.53
CA THR A 22 2.93 4.93 26.77
C THR A 22 3.90 5.06 25.60
N PRO A 23 4.24 6.27 25.15
CA PRO A 23 5.15 6.50 24.03
C PRO A 23 6.51 5.78 24.20
N ALA A 24 6.93 5.52 25.44
CA ALA A 24 8.12 4.74 25.76
C ALA A 24 8.14 3.36 25.09
N LEU A 25 7.04 2.60 25.15
CA LEU A 25 6.99 1.24 24.59
C LEU A 25 7.12 1.22 23.06
N ALA A 26 6.62 2.26 22.38
CA ALA A 26 6.73 2.39 20.93
C ALA A 26 8.14 2.81 20.51
N VAL A 27 8.82 3.64 21.31
CA VAL A 27 10.22 4.03 21.11
C VAL A 27 11.14 2.83 21.30
N ASP A 28 10.91 2.01 22.32
CA ASP A 28 11.68 0.78 22.56
C ASP A 28 11.52 -0.21 21.39
N ALA A 29 10.28 -0.44 20.91
CA ALA A 29 10.02 -1.33 19.77
C ALA A 29 10.65 -0.83 18.45
N CYS A 30 10.70 0.49 18.23
CA CYS A 30 11.37 1.09 17.08
C CYS A 30 12.89 0.91 17.17
N THR A 31 13.49 1.14 18.35
CA THR A 31 14.93 0.93 18.59
C THR A 31 15.33 -0.54 18.38
N ASP A 32 14.61 -1.47 19.00
CA ASP A 32 14.83 -2.91 18.85
C ASP A 32 14.66 -3.38 17.39
N GLY A 33 13.71 -2.78 16.67
CA GLY A 33 13.48 -3.05 15.26
C GLY A 33 14.63 -2.55 14.38
N LEU A 34 15.15 -1.36 14.64
CA LEU A 34 16.32 -0.80 13.95
C LEU A 34 17.58 -1.65 14.19
N ASP A 35 17.81 -2.11 15.42
CA ASP A 35 18.97 -2.95 15.74
C ASP A 35 18.92 -4.30 15.03
N ARG A 36 17.75 -4.95 14.97
CA ARG A 36 17.57 -6.18 14.20
C ARG A 36 17.82 -5.97 12.71
N LEU A 37 17.28 -4.91 12.13
CA LEU A 37 17.50 -4.58 10.72
C LEU A 37 18.98 -4.28 10.41
N ASN A 38 19.68 -3.60 11.32
CA ASN A 38 21.13 -3.36 11.18
C ASN A 38 21.93 -4.67 11.21
N GLN A 39 21.63 -5.56 12.16
CA GLN A 39 22.29 -6.87 12.24
C GLN A 39 22.05 -7.72 11.00
N GLN A 40 20.82 -7.70 10.48
CA GLN A 40 20.46 -8.46 9.28
C GLN A 40 21.13 -7.91 8.01
N ALA A 41 21.17 -6.59 7.84
CA ALA A 41 21.90 -5.97 6.72
C ALA A 41 23.40 -6.28 6.78
N ALA A 42 24.02 -6.22 7.96
CA ALA A 42 25.42 -6.59 8.14
C ALA A 42 25.67 -8.08 7.81
N ALA A 43 24.73 -8.97 8.16
CA ALA A 43 24.80 -10.38 7.80
C ALA A 43 24.70 -10.61 6.27
N LEU A 44 23.87 -9.82 5.58
CA LEU A 44 23.78 -9.85 4.11
C LEU A 44 25.04 -9.29 3.45
N GLU A 45 25.64 -8.22 3.98
CA GLU A 45 26.90 -7.65 3.48
C GLU A 45 28.10 -8.59 3.72
N ALA A 46 28.10 -9.36 4.82
CA ALA A 46 29.11 -10.36 5.11
C ALA A 46 29.00 -11.62 4.22
N ALA A 47 27.87 -11.81 3.54
CA ALA A 47 27.71 -12.83 2.50
C ALA A 47 28.51 -12.41 1.25
N GLY A 48 29.81 -12.69 1.27
CA GLY A 48 30.73 -12.35 0.19
C GLY A 48 30.44 -13.09 -1.14
N PRO A 49 31.17 -12.72 -2.21
CA PRO A 49 31.04 -13.38 -3.51
C PRO A 49 31.32 -14.89 -3.39
N GLY A 50 30.28 -15.72 -3.59
CA GLY A 50 30.36 -17.18 -3.42
C GLY A 50 29.23 -17.79 -2.59
N THR A 51 28.33 -17.01 -2.01
CA THR A 51 27.06 -17.53 -1.46
C THR A 51 26.03 -17.79 -2.58
N PRO A 52 25.11 -18.77 -2.42
CA PRO A 52 24.19 -19.20 -3.50
C PRO A 52 23.21 -18.14 -4.00
N ALA A 53 23.09 -16.99 -3.33
CA ALA A 53 22.27 -15.86 -3.77
C ALA A 53 23.03 -14.55 -3.51
N PRO A 54 23.73 -13.98 -4.50
CA PRO A 54 24.38 -12.69 -4.32
C PRO A 54 23.29 -11.61 -4.20
N VAL A 55 23.19 -11.01 -3.01
CA VAL A 55 22.42 -9.76 -2.85
C VAL A 55 23.09 -8.72 -3.75
N THR A 56 22.32 -8.15 -4.67
CA THR A 56 22.85 -7.16 -5.61
C THR A 56 23.25 -5.89 -4.86
N PRO A 57 24.26 -5.15 -5.34
CA PRO A 57 24.60 -3.84 -4.78
C PRO A 57 23.40 -2.87 -4.74
N GLN A 58 22.44 -3.06 -5.65
CA GLN A 58 21.22 -2.26 -5.72
C GLN A 58 20.24 -2.60 -4.58
N GLU A 59 20.08 -3.87 -4.22
CA GLU A 59 19.26 -4.29 -3.08
C GLU A 59 19.87 -3.83 -1.75
N ILE A 60 21.20 -3.90 -1.60
CA ILE A 60 21.90 -3.35 -0.42
C ILE A 60 21.66 -1.84 -0.31
N ALA A 61 21.73 -1.10 -1.42
CA ALA A 61 21.46 0.33 -1.44
C ALA A 61 20.01 0.66 -1.06
N GLN A 62 19.03 -0.14 -1.52
CA GLN A 62 17.62 0.03 -1.17
C GLN A 62 17.38 -0.24 0.33
N LEU A 63 17.93 -1.31 0.88
CA LEU A 63 17.83 -1.61 2.32
C LEU A 63 18.43 -0.47 3.16
N ARG A 64 19.60 0.05 2.79
CA ARG A 64 20.23 1.18 3.49
C ARG A 64 19.38 2.45 3.41
N ALA A 65 18.74 2.72 2.27
CA ALA A 65 17.83 3.86 2.13
C ALA A 65 16.60 3.74 3.05
N LEU A 66 16.04 2.54 3.20
CA LEU A 66 14.95 2.26 4.14
C LEU A 66 15.40 2.38 5.61
N GLN A 67 16.60 1.92 5.94
CA GLN A 67 17.15 2.12 7.29
C GLN A 67 17.32 3.61 7.62
N GLN A 68 17.84 4.39 6.67
CA GLN A 68 17.99 5.84 6.85
C GLN A 68 16.64 6.57 6.97
N SER A 69 15.59 6.12 6.27
CA SER A 69 14.26 6.70 6.43
C SER A 69 13.66 6.37 7.80
N ALA A 70 13.76 5.12 8.25
CA ALA A 70 13.31 4.69 9.58
C ALA A 70 14.03 5.47 10.70
N GLN A 71 15.36 5.65 10.60
CA GLN A 71 16.14 6.43 11.56
C GLN A 71 15.70 7.89 11.65
N ARG A 72 15.42 8.55 10.52
CA ARG A 72 14.94 9.93 10.51
C ARG A 72 13.56 10.06 11.17
N VAL A 73 12.69 9.08 10.98
CA VAL A 73 11.35 9.05 11.59
C VAL A 73 11.42 8.72 13.08
N ALA A 74 12.36 7.88 13.50
CA ALA A 74 12.65 7.64 14.91
C ALA A 74 13.14 8.93 15.60
N GLN A 75 14.07 9.66 14.98
CA GLN A 75 14.61 10.93 15.50
C GLN A 75 13.56 12.05 15.61
N SER A 76 12.49 11.99 14.82
CA SER A 76 11.38 12.94 14.92
C SER A 76 10.38 12.61 16.05
N GLY A 77 10.60 11.52 16.79
CA GLY A 77 9.71 11.06 17.86
C GLY A 77 8.44 10.35 17.35
N ASN A 78 8.35 10.05 16.06
CA ASN A 78 7.21 9.35 15.46
C ASN A 78 7.43 7.83 15.47
N ALA A 79 7.32 7.22 16.64
CA ALA A 79 7.49 5.78 16.79
C ALA A 79 6.52 4.92 15.93
N PRO A 80 5.22 5.26 15.77
CA PRO A 80 4.34 4.52 14.87
C PRO A 80 4.79 4.56 13.39
N GLY A 81 5.26 5.72 12.92
CA GLY A 81 5.80 5.87 11.57
C GLY A 81 7.08 5.06 11.36
N CYS A 82 7.93 4.99 12.38
CA CYS A 82 9.12 4.13 12.37
C CYS A 82 8.71 2.66 12.19
N LEU A 83 7.77 2.16 13.01
CA LEU A 83 7.31 0.77 12.95
C LEU A 83 6.71 0.39 11.59
N ALA A 84 5.99 1.29 10.93
CA ALA A 84 5.44 1.05 9.59
C ALA A 84 6.55 0.84 8.55
N ILE A 85 7.59 1.68 8.57
CA ILE A 85 8.75 1.56 7.67
C ILE A 85 9.53 0.28 7.96
N LEU A 86 9.72 -0.06 9.24
CA LEU A 86 10.43 -1.28 9.65
C LEU A 86 9.69 -2.55 9.17
N ALA A 87 8.35 -2.55 9.19
CA ALA A 87 7.55 -3.67 8.69
C ALA A 87 7.70 -3.87 7.17
N GLU A 88 7.77 -2.78 6.41
CA GLU A 88 8.03 -2.83 4.97
C GLU A 88 9.46 -3.29 4.66
N ALA A 89 10.44 -2.81 5.42
CA ALA A 89 11.84 -3.23 5.31
C ALA A 89 12.04 -4.72 5.64
N ASP A 90 11.37 -5.24 6.67
CA ASP A 90 11.35 -6.68 6.97
C ASP A 90 10.71 -7.51 5.85
N GLY A 91 9.64 -6.98 5.23
CA GLY A 91 9.02 -7.58 4.05
C GLY A 91 9.99 -7.68 2.86
N LEU A 92 10.71 -6.60 2.55
CA LEU A 92 11.73 -6.58 1.51
C LEU A 92 12.86 -7.57 1.83
N GLN A 93 13.35 -7.58 3.06
CA GLN A 93 14.48 -8.43 3.43
C GLN A 93 14.12 -9.92 3.41
N ARG A 94 12.89 -10.29 3.80
CA ARG A 94 12.38 -11.66 3.60
C ARG A 94 12.38 -12.07 2.13
N SER A 95 12.01 -11.15 1.23
CA SER A 95 12.02 -11.41 -0.21
C SER A 95 13.43 -11.56 -0.81
N ILE A 96 14.42 -10.86 -0.24
CA ILE A 96 15.84 -10.99 -0.63
C ILE A 96 16.42 -12.31 -0.11
N ALA A 97 16.10 -12.69 1.13
CA ALA A 97 16.65 -13.88 1.77
C ALA A 97 16.14 -15.18 1.12
N ARG A 98 14.88 -15.19 0.67
CA ARG A 98 14.30 -16.28 -0.13
C ARG A 98 13.26 -15.71 -1.08
N PRO A 99 13.23 -16.13 -2.35
CA PRO A 99 12.09 -15.89 -3.20
C PRO A 99 10.82 -16.30 -2.45
N SER A 100 9.82 -15.41 -2.39
CA SER A 100 8.51 -15.74 -1.84
C SER A 100 7.76 -16.62 -2.86
N ALA A 101 8.27 -17.81 -3.08
CA ALA A 101 7.76 -18.80 -4.01
C ALA A 101 7.52 -20.11 -3.26
N VAL A 102 6.36 -20.70 -3.51
CA VAL A 102 5.99 -22.04 -3.05
C VAL A 102 5.62 -22.81 -4.30
N ALA A 103 6.05 -24.07 -4.40
CA ALA A 103 5.64 -24.91 -5.52
C ALA A 103 4.11 -25.08 -5.49
N ALA A 104 3.47 -25.02 -6.67
CA ALA A 104 2.02 -25.18 -6.77
C ALA A 104 1.55 -26.52 -6.16
N ASP A 105 2.36 -27.58 -6.32
CA ASP A 105 2.08 -28.89 -5.73
C ASP A 105 2.14 -28.89 -4.20
N ASP A 106 3.03 -28.09 -3.61
CA ASP A 106 3.13 -27.96 -2.15
C ASP A 106 1.95 -27.17 -1.60
N LEU A 107 1.48 -26.15 -2.35
CA LEU A 107 0.25 -25.42 -2.03
C LEU A 107 -0.97 -26.33 -2.06
N ALA A 108 -1.11 -27.21 -3.05
CA ALA A 108 -2.21 -28.16 -3.14
C ALA A 108 -2.16 -29.23 -2.03
N LYS A 109 -0.98 -29.54 -1.48
CA LYS A 109 -0.82 -30.49 -0.38
C LYS A 109 -0.94 -29.86 1.00
N ALA A 110 -0.95 -28.52 1.09
CA ALA A 110 -1.00 -27.80 2.34
C ALA A 110 -2.34 -28.02 3.07
N LYS A 111 -2.26 -28.11 4.40
CA LYS A 111 -3.46 -28.15 5.24
C LYS A 111 -4.13 -26.78 5.25
N LEU A 112 -5.46 -26.78 5.30
CA LEU A 112 -6.24 -25.56 5.48
C LEU A 112 -6.86 -25.53 6.86
N HIS A 113 -6.54 -24.50 7.63
CA HIS A 113 -7.06 -24.26 8.97
C HIS A 113 -8.01 -23.07 8.98
N GLY A 114 -9.04 -23.14 9.82
CA GLY A 114 -9.90 -22.00 10.13
C GLY A 114 -9.22 -21.04 11.11
N ALA A 115 -9.86 -19.90 11.34
CA ALA A 115 -9.41 -18.91 12.33
C ALA A 115 -9.41 -19.47 13.77
N ASP A 116 -10.16 -20.53 14.04
CA ASP A 116 -10.23 -21.28 15.30
C ASP A 116 -9.17 -22.40 15.39
N GLY A 117 -8.33 -22.55 14.37
CA GLY A 117 -7.33 -23.62 14.25
C GLY A 117 -7.88 -24.96 13.79
N ALA A 118 -9.20 -25.09 13.58
CA ALA A 118 -9.79 -26.34 13.11
C ALA A 118 -9.41 -26.61 11.65
N GLU A 119 -9.16 -27.89 11.31
CA GLU A 119 -8.90 -28.28 9.92
C GLU A 119 -10.20 -28.16 9.09
N LEU A 120 -10.16 -27.36 8.03
CA LEU A 120 -11.30 -27.10 7.14
C LEU A 120 -11.31 -28.04 5.92
N GLY A 121 -10.14 -28.50 5.52
CA GLY A 121 -9.95 -29.32 4.32
C GLY A 121 -8.58 -29.13 3.70
N LYS A 122 -8.51 -29.29 2.38
CA LYS A 122 -7.28 -29.17 1.58
C LYS A 122 -7.53 -28.35 0.32
N ILE A 123 -6.47 -27.76 -0.24
CA ILE A 123 -6.54 -27.06 -1.52
C ILE A 123 -6.46 -28.11 -2.64
N SER A 124 -7.50 -28.25 -3.45
CA SER A 124 -7.51 -29.23 -4.55
C SER A 124 -6.89 -28.67 -5.84
N GLU A 125 -7.05 -27.37 -6.09
CA GLU A 125 -6.65 -26.73 -7.34
C GLU A 125 -6.35 -25.24 -7.13
N LEU A 126 -5.37 -24.71 -7.88
CA LEU A 126 -5.11 -23.27 -7.97
C LEU A 126 -5.56 -22.78 -9.34
N VAL A 127 -6.31 -21.68 -9.33
CA VAL A 127 -6.75 -21.00 -10.55
C VAL A 127 -5.86 -19.79 -10.75
N VAL A 128 -5.16 -19.75 -11.87
CA VAL A 128 -4.19 -18.70 -12.20
C VAL A 128 -4.72 -17.86 -13.35
N ASP A 129 -4.62 -16.54 -13.22
CA ASP A 129 -4.82 -15.63 -14.32
C ASP A 129 -3.62 -15.70 -15.28
N PRO A 130 -3.81 -16.15 -16.54
CA PRO A 130 -2.69 -16.36 -17.46
C PRO A 130 -2.05 -15.06 -17.96
N ILE A 131 -2.72 -13.91 -17.82
CA ILE A 131 -2.22 -12.61 -18.27
C ILE A 131 -1.34 -11.98 -17.19
N THR A 132 -1.79 -12.04 -15.93
CA THR A 132 -1.07 -11.40 -14.80
C THR A 132 -0.16 -12.34 -14.03
N GLY A 133 -0.30 -13.66 -14.23
CA GLY A 133 0.42 -14.69 -13.47
C GLY A 133 -0.02 -14.81 -12.01
N ARG A 134 -1.12 -14.16 -11.62
CA ARG A 134 -1.62 -14.14 -10.23
C ARG A 134 -2.55 -15.32 -9.96
N VAL A 135 -2.48 -15.85 -8.75
CA VAL A 135 -3.48 -16.80 -8.27
C VAL A 135 -4.78 -16.04 -8.00
N ALA A 136 -5.80 -16.35 -8.79
CA ALA A 136 -7.14 -15.79 -8.65
C ALA A 136 -7.87 -16.43 -7.47
N TYR A 137 -7.85 -17.77 -7.44
CA TYR A 137 -8.58 -18.58 -6.47
C TYR A 137 -7.77 -19.82 -6.09
N ALA A 138 -8.00 -20.30 -4.87
CA ALA A 138 -7.77 -21.70 -4.52
C ALA A 138 -9.14 -22.38 -4.41
N VAL A 139 -9.26 -23.55 -5.03
CA VAL A 139 -10.42 -24.42 -4.85
C VAL A 139 -10.15 -25.29 -3.64
N VAL A 140 -11.03 -25.22 -2.65
CA VAL A 140 -10.92 -25.96 -1.40
C VAL A 140 -11.88 -27.14 -1.45
N GLU A 141 -11.34 -28.32 -1.21
CA GLU A 141 -12.11 -29.54 -0.97
C GLU A 141 -12.35 -29.65 0.53
N MET A 142 -13.61 -29.44 0.95
CA MET A 142 -14.00 -29.56 2.36
C MET A 142 -14.26 -31.04 2.69
N GLY A 143 -13.45 -31.62 3.57
CA GLY A 143 -13.51 -33.04 3.90
C GLY A 143 -14.53 -33.40 4.99
N GLY A 144 -15.26 -34.51 4.78
CA GLY A 144 -15.56 -35.55 5.78
C GLY A 144 -16.47 -35.27 6.99
N PHE A 145 -16.83 -34.04 7.34
CA PHE A 145 -17.59 -33.77 8.59
C PHE A 145 -19.06 -33.34 8.42
N LEU A 146 -19.57 -33.24 7.17
CA LEU A 146 -20.94 -32.76 6.91
C LEU A 146 -21.82 -33.71 6.07
N GLY A 147 -21.37 -34.93 5.75
CA GLY A 147 -22.22 -35.93 5.08
C GLY A 147 -22.70 -35.57 3.67
N ILE A 148 -22.14 -34.52 3.06
CA ILE A 148 -22.38 -34.09 1.68
C ILE A 148 -21.06 -34.30 0.96
N GLY A 149 -21.07 -35.06 -0.15
CA GLY A 149 -19.87 -35.48 -0.87
C GLY A 149 -18.96 -34.33 -1.33
N ASP A 150 -17.80 -34.68 -1.90
CA ASP A 150 -16.68 -33.81 -2.27
C ASP A 150 -17.10 -32.46 -2.90
N ALA A 151 -17.39 -31.48 -2.05
CA ALA A 151 -17.83 -30.16 -2.46
C ALA A 151 -16.61 -29.26 -2.62
N HIS A 152 -16.46 -28.72 -3.82
CA HIS A 152 -15.40 -27.79 -4.15
C HIS A 152 -15.89 -26.37 -3.94
N VAL A 153 -15.15 -25.61 -3.13
CA VAL A 153 -15.46 -24.22 -2.80
C VAL A 153 -14.35 -23.32 -3.35
N PRO A 154 -14.63 -22.41 -4.28
CA PRO A 154 -13.67 -21.43 -4.73
C PRO A 154 -13.50 -20.37 -3.65
N VAL A 155 -12.26 -20.09 -3.28
CA VAL A 155 -11.91 -19.07 -2.29
C VAL A 155 -10.88 -18.13 -2.91
N PRO A 156 -11.11 -16.81 -2.91
CA PRO A 156 -10.14 -15.83 -3.38
C PRO A 156 -8.80 -15.96 -2.64
N TRP A 157 -7.69 -15.96 -3.39
CA TRP A 157 -6.34 -16.14 -2.82
C TRP A 157 -6.01 -15.12 -1.70
N ALA A 158 -6.56 -13.91 -1.80
CA ALA A 158 -6.38 -12.84 -0.84
C ALA A 158 -6.86 -13.15 0.60
N LEU A 159 -7.64 -14.22 0.79
CA LEU A 159 -8.15 -14.64 2.10
C LEU A 159 -7.24 -15.65 2.81
N PHE A 160 -6.26 -16.22 2.10
CA PHE A 160 -5.33 -17.19 2.65
C PHE A 160 -4.14 -16.48 3.29
N GLN A 161 -3.74 -16.96 4.47
CA GLN A 161 -2.56 -16.50 5.18
C GLN A 161 -1.67 -17.71 5.49
N PRO A 162 -0.35 -17.61 5.37
CA PRO A 162 0.54 -18.67 5.83
C PRO A 162 0.31 -18.97 7.32
N ALA A 163 0.23 -20.25 7.68
CA ALA A 163 0.14 -20.64 9.09
C ALA A 163 1.49 -20.37 9.79
N ALA A 164 1.44 -19.93 11.06
CA ALA A 164 2.64 -19.52 11.81
C ALA A 164 3.66 -20.66 12.05
N ASN A 165 3.18 -21.91 12.05
CA ASN A 165 3.98 -23.14 12.20
C ASN A 165 4.41 -23.75 10.85
N ASN A 166 4.17 -23.06 9.73
CA ASN A 166 4.47 -23.52 8.37
C ASN A 166 3.79 -24.85 7.97
N ASP A 167 2.68 -25.24 8.62
CA ASP A 167 1.98 -26.50 8.30
C ASP A 167 0.90 -26.36 7.21
N GLY A 168 0.72 -25.15 6.69
CA GLY A 168 -0.20 -24.85 5.61
C GLY A 168 -0.70 -23.42 5.63
N TYR A 169 -2.01 -23.25 5.47
CA TYR A 169 -2.66 -21.95 5.36
C TYR A 169 -3.81 -21.82 6.35
N VAL A 170 -3.99 -20.60 6.85
CA VAL A 170 -5.15 -20.18 7.63
C VAL A 170 -6.09 -19.41 6.72
N LEU A 171 -7.35 -19.83 6.72
CA LEU A 171 -8.45 -19.12 6.06
C LEU A 171 -9.27 -18.38 7.12
N ASN A 172 -9.12 -17.05 7.15
CA ASN A 172 -9.87 -16.21 8.09
C ASN A 172 -11.29 -15.92 7.57
N VAL A 173 -12.06 -16.98 7.36
CA VAL A 173 -13.47 -16.93 6.95
C VAL A 173 -14.30 -17.72 7.95
N PRO A 174 -15.34 -17.13 8.56
CA PRO A 174 -16.22 -17.86 9.47
C PRO A 174 -16.81 -19.10 8.80
N LYS A 175 -16.88 -20.21 9.54
CA LYS A 175 -17.41 -21.49 9.03
C LYS A 175 -18.77 -21.34 8.37
N ASP A 176 -19.68 -20.56 8.95
CA ASP A 176 -21.01 -20.32 8.39
C ASP A 176 -20.94 -19.70 6.99
N ARG A 177 -19.99 -18.80 6.75
CA ARG A 177 -19.76 -18.19 5.44
C ARG A 177 -19.14 -19.19 4.45
N LEU A 178 -18.33 -20.14 4.91
CA LEU A 178 -17.88 -21.23 4.03
C LEU A 178 -19.02 -22.18 3.68
N THR A 179 -19.92 -22.46 4.64
CA THR A 179 -21.10 -23.30 4.36
C THR A 179 -22.08 -22.61 3.41
N GLY A 180 -22.23 -21.29 3.44
CA GLY A 180 -23.08 -20.56 2.49
C GLY A 180 -22.43 -20.33 1.12
N ALA A 181 -21.17 -20.72 0.93
CA ALA A 181 -20.40 -20.33 -0.24
C ALA A 181 -20.90 -20.99 -1.53
N PRO A 182 -20.73 -20.31 -2.70
CA PRO A 182 -20.90 -20.94 -3.99
C PRO A 182 -20.06 -22.23 -4.04
N ARG A 183 -20.68 -23.35 -4.41
CA ARG A 183 -20.02 -24.65 -4.46
C ARG A 183 -20.35 -25.36 -5.75
N PHE A 184 -19.47 -26.26 -6.16
CA PHE A 184 -19.67 -27.12 -7.32
C PHE A 184 -19.13 -28.52 -7.04
N ALA A 185 -19.65 -29.50 -7.77
CA ALA A 185 -19.07 -30.84 -7.78
C ALA A 185 -17.84 -30.83 -8.70
N GLY A 186 -16.82 -31.64 -8.42
CA GLY A 186 -15.63 -31.73 -9.27
C GLY A 186 -15.95 -32.07 -10.75
N SER A 187 -17.04 -32.79 -11.00
CA SER A 187 -17.53 -33.13 -12.34
C SER A 187 -18.28 -32.01 -13.06
N ASN A 188 -18.66 -30.93 -12.38
CA ASN A 188 -19.43 -29.81 -12.93
C ASN A 188 -18.78 -28.47 -12.54
N ARG A 189 -17.49 -28.32 -12.87
CA ARG A 189 -16.73 -27.10 -12.60
C ARG A 189 -17.30 -25.93 -13.43
N PRO A 190 -17.58 -24.77 -12.83
CA PRO A 190 -17.98 -23.57 -13.59
C PRO A 190 -16.83 -23.06 -14.45
N ASP A 191 -17.14 -22.23 -15.44
CA ASP A 191 -16.12 -21.45 -16.14
C ASP A 191 -15.57 -20.39 -15.18
N MET A 192 -14.40 -20.67 -14.59
CA MET A 192 -13.76 -19.78 -13.63
C MET A 192 -13.06 -18.57 -14.29
N GLY A 193 -12.97 -18.58 -15.63
CA GLY A 193 -12.57 -17.44 -16.44
C GLY A 193 -13.72 -16.49 -16.73
N ASP A 194 -14.97 -16.90 -16.50
CA ASP A 194 -16.14 -16.04 -16.67
C ASP A 194 -16.10 -14.89 -15.66
N ARG A 195 -16.12 -13.66 -16.17
CA ARG A 195 -16.01 -12.45 -15.35
C ARG A 195 -17.19 -12.27 -14.40
N GLN A 196 -18.41 -12.66 -14.80
CA GLN A 196 -19.58 -12.49 -13.94
C GLN A 196 -19.54 -13.47 -12.77
N TRP A 197 -19.18 -14.73 -13.04
CA TRP A 197 -18.95 -15.74 -12.02
C TRP A 197 -17.85 -15.31 -11.05
N ALA A 198 -16.72 -14.87 -11.61
CA ALA A 198 -15.57 -14.37 -10.85
C ALA A 198 -15.95 -13.19 -9.93
N MET A 199 -16.75 -12.25 -10.43
CA MET A 199 -17.27 -11.13 -9.63
C MET A 199 -18.22 -11.60 -8.53
N ALA A 200 -19.10 -12.56 -8.80
CA ALA A 200 -20.03 -13.09 -7.81
C ALA A 200 -19.30 -13.76 -6.64
N VAL A 201 -18.25 -14.55 -6.91
CA VAL A 201 -17.41 -15.17 -5.88
C VAL A 201 -16.75 -14.10 -5.01
N HIS A 202 -16.08 -13.12 -5.60
CA HIS A 202 -15.43 -12.05 -4.85
C HIS A 202 -16.43 -11.21 -4.02
N THR A 203 -17.60 -10.91 -4.58
CA THR A 203 -18.69 -10.20 -3.90
C THR A 203 -19.19 -10.99 -2.70
N TYR A 204 -19.37 -12.30 -2.85
CA TYR A 204 -19.80 -13.18 -1.75
C TYR A 204 -18.84 -13.10 -0.55
N TYR A 205 -17.53 -13.14 -0.81
CA TYR A 205 -16.51 -13.03 0.22
C TYR A 205 -16.21 -11.58 0.66
N GLY A 206 -16.79 -10.58 0.00
CA GLY A 206 -16.57 -9.16 0.31
C GLY A 206 -15.11 -8.74 0.12
N VAL A 207 -14.40 -9.39 -0.79
CA VAL A 207 -13.02 -9.05 -1.12
C VAL A 207 -12.96 -8.41 -2.51
N PRO A 208 -12.15 -7.36 -2.70
CA PRO A 208 -11.94 -6.80 -4.02
C PRO A 208 -11.36 -7.86 -4.97
N PRO A 209 -11.90 -8.00 -6.19
CA PRO A 209 -11.27 -8.75 -7.25
C PRO A 209 -9.78 -8.50 -7.43
N TYR A 210 -9.03 -9.58 -7.64
CA TYR A 210 -7.58 -9.52 -7.76
C TYR A 210 -7.12 -8.59 -8.90
N TRP A 211 -7.91 -8.48 -9.99
CA TRP A 211 -7.67 -7.58 -11.12
C TRP A 211 -7.93 -6.10 -10.83
N MET A 212 -8.53 -5.76 -9.69
CA MET A 212 -8.74 -4.37 -9.26
C MET A 212 -7.69 -3.89 -8.24
N ARG A 213 -6.88 -4.80 -7.68
CA ARG A 213 -5.82 -4.41 -6.74
C ARG A 213 -4.79 -3.52 -7.40
N ASP A 214 -4.56 -3.67 -8.70
CA ASP A 214 -3.64 -2.79 -9.43
C ASP A 214 -4.20 -1.37 -9.53
N SER A 215 -5.52 -1.23 -9.66
CA SER A 215 -6.21 0.07 -9.65
C SER A 215 -6.14 0.74 -8.28
N ALA A 216 -6.31 -0.02 -7.19
CA ALA A 216 -6.19 0.48 -5.83
C ALA A 216 -4.75 0.83 -5.45
N THR A 217 -3.76 0.07 -5.93
CA THR A 217 -2.34 0.34 -5.71
C THR A 217 -1.87 1.49 -6.61
N LEU A 218 -2.37 1.65 -7.84
CA LEU A 218 -2.17 2.85 -8.65
C LEU A 218 -2.89 4.08 -8.05
N ALA A 219 -4.09 3.92 -7.50
CA ALA A 219 -4.81 5.00 -6.83
C ALA A 219 -4.14 5.40 -5.50
N ALA A 220 -3.60 4.44 -4.75
CA ALA A 220 -2.80 4.68 -3.54
C ALA A 220 -1.41 5.25 -3.88
N ALA A 221 -0.79 4.82 -4.98
CA ALA A 221 0.43 5.43 -5.53
C ALA A 221 0.17 6.87 -6.02
N GLY A 222 -1.05 7.18 -6.45
CA GLY A 222 -1.51 8.55 -6.67
C GLY A 222 -1.85 9.32 -5.39
N GLY A 223 -1.89 8.65 -4.23
CA GLY A 223 -2.38 9.19 -2.95
C GLY A 223 -1.34 9.38 -1.86
N GLY A 224 -0.08 8.98 -2.03
CA GLY A 224 0.91 9.14 -0.95
C GLY A 224 2.33 8.67 -1.26
N ALA A 225 3.05 9.41 -2.10
CA ALA A 225 4.49 9.67 -1.99
C ALA A 225 4.94 10.63 -3.11
N SER A 226 5.39 11.82 -2.73
CA SER A 226 6.22 12.78 -3.50
C SER A 226 7.21 12.07 -4.46
N THR A 227 7.36 12.36 -5.77
CA THR A 227 7.61 13.66 -6.44
C THR A 227 7.51 13.50 -7.98
N PRO A 228 6.72 14.34 -8.68
CA PRO A 228 7.30 15.28 -9.67
C PRO A 228 7.07 16.75 -9.30
N ALA A 229 6.39 16.99 -8.17
CA ALA A 229 6.01 18.33 -7.73
C ALA A 229 7.22 19.22 -7.38
N ALA A 230 8.33 18.69 -6.86
CA ALA A 230 9.49 19.52 -6.51
C ALA A 230 10.20 20.09 -7.75
N ALA A 231 10.31 19.31 -8.84
CA ALA A 231 10.89 19.79 -10.10
C ALA A 231 9.95 20.80 -10.79
N GLN A 232 8.63 20.54 -10.80
CA GLN A 232 7.67 21.50 -11.34
C GLN A 232 7.54 22.79 -10.50
N GLN A 233 7.60 22.70 -9.18
CA GLN A 233 7.54 23.86 -8.29
C GLN A 233 8.78 24.76 -8.45
N GLN A 234 9.96 24.18 -8.67
CA GLN A 234 11.17 24.94 -8.96
C GLN A 234 11.05 25.69 -10.31
N GLU A 235 10.51 25.05 -11.34
CA GLU A 235 10.29 25.68 -12.65
C GLU A 235 9.28 26.84 -12.55
N VAL A 236 8.17 26.65 -11.84
CA VAL A 236 7.15 27.68 -11.63
C VAL A 236 7.70 28.86 -10.82
N GLN A 237 8.50 28.61 -9.80
CA GLN A 237 9.16 29.67 -9.02
C GLN A 237 10.15 30.46 -9.89
N ARG A 238 10.95 29.78 -10.71
CA ARG A 238 11.89 30.43 -11.64
C ARG A 238 11.16 31.32 -12.64
N LEU A 239 10.10 30.82 -13.27
CA LEU A 239 9.27 31.58 -14.21
C LEU A 239 8.58 32.77 -13.53
N SER A 240 8.09 32.61 -12.29
CA SER A 240 7.46 33.70 -11.55
C SER A 240 8.42 34.85 -11.25
N GLN A 241 9.69 34.54 -10.94
CA GLN A 241 10.74 35.54 -10.72
C GLN A 241 11.08 36.29 -12.00
N GLU A 242 11.08 35.59 -13.14
CA GLU A 242 11.37 36.19 -14.44
C GLU A 242 10.26 37.13 -14.91
N VAL A 243 8.98 36.75 -14.70
CA VAL A 243 7.83 37.63 -14.94
C VAL A 243 7.89 38.88 -14.07
N ALA A 244 8.23 38.73 -12.78
CA ALA A 244 8.37 39.87 -11.87
C ALA A 244 9.48 40.83 -12.32
N ARG A 245 10.62 40.29 -12.82
CA ARG A 245 11.73 41.07 -13.35
C ARG A 245 11.32 41.87 -14.59
N LEU A 246 10.71 41.21 -15.58
CA LEU A 246 10.26 41.84 -16.82
C LEU A 246 9.20 42.92 -16.56
N THR A 247 8.32 42.69 -15.59
CA THR A 247 7.30 43.67 -15.19
C THR A 247 7.95 44.92 -14.58
N GLY A 248 9.00 44.75 -13.77
CA GLY A 248 9.78 45.85 -13.22
C GLY A 248 10.53 46.65 -14.30
N GLU A 249 11.19 45.95 -15.24
CA GLU A 249 11.88 46.58 -16.39
C GLU A 249 10.90 47.40 -17.25
N LEU A 250 9.69 46.87 -17.50
CA LEU A 250 8.66 47.58 -18.26
C LEU A 250 8.16 48.83 -17.53
N ALA A 251 8.02 48.77 -16.20
CA ALA A 251 7.63 49.93 -15.38
C ALA A 251 8.70 51.03 -15.42
N GLN A 252 9.97 50.66 -15.35
CA GLN A 252 11.09 51.61 -15.47
C GLN A 252 11.19 52.22 -16.87
N ALA A 253 10.99 51.43 -17.93
CA ALA A 253 10.98 51.92 -19.31
C ALA A 253 9.84 52.95 -19.54
N ARG A 254 8.67 52.71 -18.96
CA ARG A 254 7.55 53.67 -18.98
C ARG A 254 7.87 54.95 -18.21
N ALA A 255 8.50 54.85 -17.04
CA ALA A 255 8.92 56.01 -16.26
C ALA A 255 10.01 56.84 -16.98
N ALA A 256 10.95 56.19 -17.66
CA ALA A 256 11.97 56.85 -18.47
C ALA A 256 11.36 57.52 -19.72
N GLY A 257 10.40 56.87 -20.38
CA GLY A 257 9.67 57.41 -21.53
C GLY A 257 8.80 58.64 -21.20
N ALA A 258 8.41 58.83 -19.94
CA ALA A 258 7.67 60.02 -19.48
C ALA A 258 8.55 61.28 -19.34
N THR A 259 9.87 61.18 -19.53
CA THR A 259 10.80 62.34 -19.46
C THR A 259 11.23 62.87 -20.84
N GLY A 260 10.78 62.25 -21.93
CA GLY A 260 11.01 62.72 -23.30
C GLY A 260 9.99 63.77 -23.71
N ALA A 261 10.19 65.02 -23.28
CA ALA A 261 9.46 66.17 -23.80
C ALA A 261 9.70 66.32 -25.32
N VAL A 262 8.62 66.28 -26.11
CA VAL A 262 8.63 66.63 -27.53
C VAL A 262 8.40 68.13 -27.65
N PRO A 263 9.32 68.92 -28.24
CA PRO A 263 9.10 70.35 -28.43
C PRO A 263 8.09 70.60 -29.55
N ASP A 264 7.26 71.61 -29.29
CA ASP A 264 6.21 72.18 -30.12
C ASP A 264 6.76 72.62 -31.49
N ALA A 265 6.10 72.21 -32.58
CA ALA A 265 6.36 72.71 -33.91
C ALA A 265 5.03 73.06 -34.58
N THR A 266 4.63 74.31 -34.36
CA THR A 266 3.71 75.08 -35.19
C THR A 266 4.11 75.05 -36.67
N GLY A 267 3.15 74.84 -37.58
CA GLY A 267 3.24 75.41 -38.92
C GLY A 267 2.67 74.59 -40.09
N GLN A 268 1.62 75.16 -40.68
CA GLN A 268 1.27 75.14 -42.11
C GLN A 268 0.45 73.98 -42.69
N SER A 269 -0.86 74.28 -42.80
CA SER A 269 -1.72 74.24 -43.99
C SER A 269 -1.24 73.49 -45.23
N GLY A 270 -2.06 72.51 -45.66
CA GLY A 270 -2.06 71.99 -47.02
C GLY A 270 -3.02 70.81 -47.22
N ALA A 271 -4.28 71.07 -47.55
CA ALA A 271 -5.08 70.16 -48.38
C ALA A 271 -4.74 70.47 -49.85
N PRO A 272 -4.77 69.55 -50.85
CA PRO A 272 -5.95 68.70 -51.14
C PRO A 272 -5.73 67.33 -51.85
N GLN A 273 -6.77 66.48 -51.74
CA GLN A 273 -7.37 65.51 -52.71
C GLN A 273 -6.60 64.34 -53.39
N PRO A 274 -7.34 63.26 -53.78
CA PRO A 274 -6.87 61.89 -54.05
C PRO A 274 -6.64 61.62 -55.55
N PRO A 275 -6.32 60.39 -56.00
CA PRO A 275 -7.41 59.48 -56.40
C PRO A 275 -7.12 57.95 -56.34
N ALA A 276 -8.23 57.23 -56.57
CA ALA A 276 -8.38 55.98 -57.31
C ALA A 276 -8.08 54.62 -56.63
N ALA A 277 -9.18 53.89 -56.49
CA ALA A 277 -9.24 52.45 -56.53
C ALA A 277 -8.70 51.89 -57.86
N ASN A 278 -8.14 50.69 -57.81
CA ASN A 278 -8.39 49.68 -58.84
C ASN A 278 -8.12 48.27 -58.28
N GLN A 279 -9.19 47.48 -58.30
CA GLN A 279 -9.31 46.03 -58.51
C GLN A 279 -8.29 45.08 -57.88
#